data_AF-A0A8B6F351-F1
#
_entry.id   AF-A0A8B6F351-F1
#
_cell.length_a   1.000
_cell.length_b   1.000
_cell.length_c   1.000
_cell.angle_alpha   90.00
_cell.angle_beta   90.00
_cell.angle_gamma   90.00
#
_symmetry.space_group_name_H-M   'P 1'
#
loop_
_entity.id
_entity.type
_entity.pdbx_description
1 polymer ?
#
loop_
_entity_poly.entity_id
_entity_poly.type
_entity_poly.pdbx_seq_one_letter_code
_entity_poly.pdbx_strand_id
1 'polypeptide(L)'
;MDGRRRLAYHDNRYTKLTPDTYKAWEAVEKESGLQLVYNTGGVQFTRKDEMSHVIDAYAKAMAENNISFERLTGSQLRAKFPQFEIDDTYDTIYQPIAGLVDAALANSVHVQLARANGASILENCPVEKIEKLPNGRVLVHTPKGVFQCRRLIVTAGAWINHVLGSIGVHIPVYVTQEQVTYFATPNVKDFTKAKYPIWIYHSPKYDFYGMPMHGNSGSKIGIDAGGPVVSVDTRNYEADKTREQACIKHLERTIPRSLGPIMYTKTCLYTMTPDRHFVVDDCSKNGWDNVIVCCGAGHAFKFASLLGKILSEMAIDGKTKYDISKFNIDREAITNPDWTPTLYMGTGGKVPTKQSSTSKL
;
A
#
# COMPACT_ATOMS: atom_id res chain seq x y z
N MET A 1 -4.49 -12.27 29.70
CA MET A 1 -4.88 -12.73 28.34
C MET A 1 -3.77 -12.36 27.38
N ASP A 2 -2.88 -13.32 27.13
CA ASP A 2 -1.71 -13.22 26.22
C ASP A 2 -2.20 -13.25 24.76
N GLY A 3 -2.63 -12.09 24.27
CA GLY A 3 -3.09 -11.93 22.89
C GLY A 3 -1.91 -11.73 21.95
N ARG A 4 -1.34 -12.82 21.44
CA ARG A 4 -0.33 -12.80 20.38
C ARG A 4 -0.94 -12.23 19.08
N ARG A 5 -0.51 -11.03 18.66
CA ARG A 5 -0.99 -10.27 17.47
C ARG A 5 -0.08 -10.52 16.24
N ARG A 6 -0.64 -10.48 15.02
CA ARG A 6 -0.32 -11.33 13.83
C ARG A 6 -0.03 -10.53 12.53
N LEU A 7 0.74 -11.11 11.57
CA LEU A 7 1.78 -10.38 10.82
C LEU A 7 2.02 -10.72 9.31
N ALA A 8 1.06 -11.11 8.48
CA ALA A 8 1.43 -11.78 7.22
C ALA A 8 1.74 -10.87 6.02
N TYR A 9 2.89 -11.11 5.39
CA TYR A 9 3.24 -10.73 4.03
C TYR A 9 3.97 -11.92 3.37
N HIS A 10 4.05 -11.98 2.03
CA HIS A 10 4.78 -13.05 1.34
C HIS A 10 6.32 -12.95 1.52
N ASP A 11 6.80 -11.89 2.17
CA ASP A 11 8.21 -11.56 2.31
C ASP A 11 8.55 -11.20 3.76
N ASN A 12 9.56 -11.88 4.29
CA ASN A 12 10.01 -11.77 5.68
C ASN A 12 10.42 -10.35 6.08
N ARG A 13 10.83 -9.48 5.13
CA ARG A 13 11.15 -8.06 5.40
C ARG A 13 9.97 -7.33 6.04
N TYR A 14 8.76 -7.58 5.55
CA TYR A 14 7.54 -6.92 6.04
C TYR A 14 6.91 -7.67 7.21
N THR A 15 6.97 -9.00 7.18
CA THR A 15 6.42 -9.85 8.24
C THR A 15 7.04 -9.50 9.59
N LYS A 16 8.36 -9.24 9.65
CA LYS A 16 9.05 -8.79 10.88
C LYS A 16 8.58 -7.44 11.42
N LEU A 17 8.15 -6.51 10.55
CA LEU A 17 7.69 -5.17 10.96
C LEU A 17 6.23 -5.14 11.39
N THR A 18 5.45 -6.12 10.95
CA THR A 18 4.00 -6.07 11.15
C THR A 18 3.56 -6.02 12.64
N PRO A 19 4.28 -6.56 13.66
CA PRO A 19 3.73 -6.57 15.03
C PRO A 19 3.77 -5.18 15.60
N ASP A 20 4.84 -4.47 15.27
CA ASP A 20 5.01 -3.09 15.65
C ASP A 20 4.13 -2.16 14.80
N THR A 21 3.73 -2.58 13.60
CA THR A 21 2.67 -1.91 12.83
C THR A 21 1.35 -1.88 13.57
N TYR A 22 0.88 -3.02 14.09
CA TYR A 22 -0.36 -3.05 14.87
C TYR A 22 -0.24 -2.26 16.17
N LYS A 23 0.88 -2.39 16.90
CA LYS A 23 1.12 -1.56 18.10
C LYS A 23 1.12 -0.07 17.77
N ALA A 24 1.66 0.34 16.62
CA ALA A 24 1.66 1.73 16.20
C ALA A 24 0.24 2.23 15.88
N TRP A 25 -0.59 1.43 15.23
CA TRP A 25 -2.01 1.77 15.04
C TRP A 25 -2.78 1.83 16.36
N GLU A 26 -2.59 0.86 17.25
CA GLU A 26 -3.21 0.85 18.58
C GLU A 26 -2.85 2.09 19.40
N ALA A 27 -1.61 2.60 19.27
CA ALA A 27 -1.21 3.84 19.92
C ALA A 27 -2.02 5.04 19.41
N VAL A 28 -2.24 5.12 18.09
CA VAL A 28 -3.04 6.17 17.45
C VAL A 28 -4.52 6.06 17.86
N GLU A 29 -5.08 4.85 17.85
CA GLU A 29 -6.46 4.61 18.31
C GLU A 29 -6.63 4.96 19.79
N LYS A 30 -5.64 4.63 20.62
CA LYS A 30 -5.64 4.97 22.05
C LYS A 30 -5.56 6.48 22.29
N GLU A 31 -4.72 7.19 21.55
CA GLU A 31 -4.56 8.64 21.69
C GLU A 31 -5.79 9.40 21.16
N SER A 32 -6.33 8.97 20.02
CA SER A 32 -7.48 9.62 19.38
C SER A 32 -8.85 9.21 19.93
N GLY A 33 -8.94 8.04 20.56
CA GLY A 33 -10.21 7.42 20.96
C GLY A 33 -11.06 6.88 19.80
N LEU A 34 -10.53 6.83 18.57
CA LEU A 34 -11.24 6.41 17.37
C LEU A 34 -10.72 5.05 16.87
N GLN A 35 -11.62 4.17 16.46
CA GLN A 35 -11.26 2.91 15.81
C GLN A 35 -10.88 3.14 14.34
N LEU A 36 -9.66 2.77 13.99
CA LEU A 36 -9.05 2.89 12.67
C LEU A 36 -8.80 1.53 12.02
N VAL A 37 -8.53 0.49 12.82
CA VAL A 37 -8.21 -0.86 12.34
C VAL A 37 -9.40 -1.80 12.61
N TYR A 38 -9.77 -2.54 11.57
CA TYR A 38 -10.88 -3.48 11.61
C TYR A 38 -10.42 -4.86 11.20
N ASN A 39 -10.51 -5.82 12.12
CA ASN A 39 -10.22 -7.22 11.85
C ASN A 39 -11.45 -7.85 11.18
N THR A 40 -11.36 -8.12 9.89
CA THR A 40 -12.44 -8.73 9.09
C THR A 40 -12.16 -10.19 8.77
N GLY A 41 -10.96 -10.66 9.10
CA GLY A 41 -10.36 -11.80 8.45
C GLY A 41 -9.84 -11.44 7.05
N GLY A 42 -8.92 -12.26 6.55
CA GLY A 42 -8.35 -12.11 5.21
C GLY A 42 -8.22 -13.45 4.51
N VAL A 43 -8.58 -13.48 3.22
CA VAL A 43 -8.52 -14.67 2.38
C VAL A 43 -7.54 -14.45 1.24
N GLN A 44 -6.60 -15.37 1.08
CA GLN A 44 -5.76 -15.51 -0.10
C GLN A 44 -6.25 -16.73 -0.87
N PHE A 45 -6.52 -16.61 -2.16
CA PHE A 45 -6.97 -17.76 -2.95
C PHE A 45 -6.58 -17.69 -4.43
N THR A 46 -6.53 -18.85 -5.07
CA THR A 46 -6.20 -19.05 -6.49
C THR A 46 -6.82 -20.37 -6.95
N ARG A 47 -6.96 -20.59 -8.26
CA ARG A 47 -7.11 -21.99 -8.73
C ARG A 47 -5.83 -22.78 -8.47
N LYS A 48 -5.98 -24.06 -8.17
CA LYS A 48 -4.87 -24.98 -7.85
C LYS A 48 -3.88 -25.17 -8.99
N ASP A 49 -4.37 -25.14 -10.22
CA ASP A 49 -3.60 -25.28 -11.46
C ASP A 49 -2.96 -23.97 -11.95
N GLU A 50 -3.18 -22.85 -11.25
CA GLU A 50 -2.67 -21.53 -11.62
C GLU A 50 -1.53 -21.10 -10.69
N MET A 51 -1.85 -20.47 -9.55
CA MET A 51 -0.87 -19.74 -8.73
C MET A 51 -0.68 -20.33 -7.32
N SER A 52 -0.85 -21.65 -7.12
CA SER A 52 -0.72 -22.29 -5.80
C SER A 52 0.62 -22.01 -5.10
N HIS A 53 1.71 -21.84 -5.85
CA HIS A 53 3.02 -21.49 -5.30
C HIS A 53 3.01 -20.13 -4.56
N VAL A 54 2.12 -19.21 -4.92
CA VAL A 54 1.92 -17.94 -4.21
C VAL A 54 1.29 -18.18 -2.84
N ILE A 55 0.28 -19.04 -2.77
CA ILE A 55 -0.38 -19.42 -1.52
C ILE A 55 0.60 -20.15 -0.59
N ASP A 56 1.42 -21.05 -1.13
CA ASP A 56 2.49 -21.71 -0.39
C ASP A 56 3.53 -20.71 0.16
N ALA A 57 3.88 -19.67 -0.60
CA ALA A 57 4.79 -18.61 -0.14
C ALA A 57 4.20 -17.83 1.05
N TYR A 58 2.90 -17.50 1.01
CA TYR A 58 2.22 -16.90 2.17
C TYR A 58 2.22 -17.85 3.37
N ALA A 59 1.86 -19.12 3.19
CA ALA A 59 1.88 -20.13 4.27
C ALA A 59 3.25 -20.24 4.93
N LYS A 60 4.30 -20.35 4.11
CA LYS A 60 5.68 -20.46 4.56
C LYS A 60 6.10 -19.23 5.37
N ALA A 61 5.91 -18.03 4.83
CA ALA A 61 6.25 -16.79 5.52
C ALA A 61 5.47 -16.64 6.84
N MET A 62 4.21 -17.08 6.87
CA MET A 62 3.41 -17.09 8.10
C MET A 62 3.95 -18.08 9.14
N ALA A 63 4.26 -19.31 8.72
CA ALA A 63 4.80 -20.34 9.59
C ALA A 63 6.15 -19.95 10.21
N GLU A 64 7.07 -19.41 9.39
CA GLU A 64 8.41 -18.96 9.82
C GLU A 64 8.35 -17.86 10.90
N ASN A 65 7.26 -17.10 10.95
CA ASN A 65 7.06 -16.00 11.89
C ASN A 65 5.99 -16.30 12.95
N ASN A 66 5.60 -17.58 13.12
CA ASN A 66 4.63 -18.04 14.12
C ASN A 66 3.24 -17.34 14.02
N ILE A 67 2.79 -17.07 12.81
CA ILE A 67 1.51 -16.40 12.54
C ILE A 67 0.47 -17.47 12.23
N SER A 68 -0.62 -17.50 13.01
CA SER A 68 -1.72 -18.45 12.79
C SER A 68 -2.50 -18.14 11.51
N PHE A 69 -2.71 -19.19 10.71
CA PHE A 69 -3.54 -19.24 9.51
C PHE A 69 -4.22 -20.61 9.40
N GLU A 70 -5.27 -20.68 8.58
CA GLU A 70 -6.00 -21.91 8.24
C GLU A 70 -5.88 -22.10 6.72
N ARG A 71 -5.44 -23.26 6.23
CA ARG A 71 -5.60 -23.63 4.82
C ARG A 71 -6.95 -24.32 4.67
N LEU A 72 -7.85 -23.74 3.89
CA LEU A 72 -9.23 -24.23 3.75
C LEU A 72 -9.43 -24.76 2.33
N THR A 73 -10.24 -25.81 2.16
CA THR A 73 -10.79 -26.13 0.83
C THR A 73 -11.79 -25.05 0.41
N GLY A 74 -12.11 -24.96 -0.89
CA GLY A 74 -13.12 -23.99 -1.34
C GLY A 74 -14.49 -24.24 -0.69
N SER A 75 -14.86 -25.50 -0.49
CA SER A 75 -16.09 -25.86 0.22
C SER A 75 -16.07 -25.42 1.69
N GLN A 76 -14.95 -25.58 2.38
CA GLN A 76 -14.79 -25.09 3.77
C GLN A 76 -14.81 -23.56 3.84
N LEU A 77 -14.19 -22.87 2.88
CA LEU A 77 -14.23 -21.42 2.80
C LEU A 77 -15.67 -20.94 2.58
N ARG A 78 -16.40 -21.54 1.63
CA ARG A 78 -17.81 -21.22 1.35
C ARG A 78 -18.71 -21.45 2.57
N ALA A 79 -18.48 -22.53 3.32
CA ALA A 79 -19.22 -22.78 4.56
C ALA A 79 -18.98 -21.67 5.60
N LYS A 80 -17.75 -21.13 5.67
CA LYS A 80 -17.37 -20.04 6.58
C LYS A 80 -17.85 -18.67 6.08
N PHE A 81 -17.77 -18.44 4.78
CA PHE A 81 -18.12 -17.20 4.08
C PHE A 81 -19.01 -17.53 2.88
N PRO A 82 -20.35 -17.63 3.07
CA PRO A 82 -21.31 -18.01 2.02
C PRO A 82 -21.43 -17.03 0.85
N GLN A 83 -20.66 -15.94 0.86
CA GLN A 83 -20.54 -15.00 -0.25
C GLN A 83 -19.65 -15.54 -1.37
N PHE A 84 -18.70 -16.44 -1.07
CA PHE A 84 -17.79 -17.03 -2.03
C PHE A 84 -18.44 -18.22 -2.77
N GLU A 85 -18.41 -18.19 -4.09
CA GLU A 85 -18.88 -19.25 -4.98
C GLU A 85 -17.69 -20.02 -5.60
N ILE A 86 -16.81 -20.53 -4.74
CA ILE A 86 -15.63 -21.32 -5.15
C ILE A 86 -15.73 -22.77 -4.68
N ASP A 87 -15.09 -23.70 -5.39
CA ASP A 87 -15.09 -25.14 -5.10
C ASP A 87 -13.69 -25.63 -4.70
N ASP A 88 -13.54 -26.94 -4.51
CA ASP A 88 -12.27 -27.53 -4.08
C ASP A 88 -11.19 -27.54 -5.17
N THR A 89 -11.43 -26.97 -6.35
CA THR A 89 -10.38 -26.67 -7.34
C THR A 89 -9.57 -25.43 -6.96
N TYR A 90 -9.98 -24.69 -5.93
CA TYR A 90 -9.25 -23.54 -5.40
C TYR A 90 -8.35 -23.95 -4.24
N ASP A 91 -7.19 -23.30 -4.18
CA ASP A 91 -6.29 -23.32 -3.04
C ASP A 91 -6.49 -22.03 -2.24
N THR A 92 -6.69 -22.15 -0.92
CA THR A 92 -7.09 -21.01 -0.10
C THR A 92 -6.40 -21.01 1.25
N ILE A 93 -6.02 -19.81 1.71
CA ILE A 93 -5.58 -19.57 3.08
C ILE A 93 -6.42 -18.46 3.69
N TYR A 94 -6.89 -18.71 4.90
CA TYR A 94 -7.61 -17.77 5.72
C TYR A 94 -6.78 -17.33 6.93
N GLN A 95 -6.73 -16.03 7.16
CA GLN A 95 -6.12 -15.42 8.34
C GLN A 95 -7.18 -14.67 9.16
N PRO A 96 -7.57 -15.15 10.35
CA PRO A 96 -8.65 -14.53 11.12
C PRO A 96 -8.47 -13.07 11.55
N ILE A 97 -7.25 -12.60 11.77
CA ILE A 97 -6.98 -11.21 12.22
C ILE A 97 -6.63 -10.25 11.09
N ALA A 98 -6.51 -10.74 9.85
CA ALA A 98 -6.32 -9.81 8.74
C ALA A 98 -7.51 -8.86 8.63
N GLY A 99 -7.30 -7.73 7.98
CA GLY A 99 -8.28 -6.68 8.03
C GLY A 99 -7.88 -5.45 7.23
N LEU A 100 -8.58 -4.36 7.53
CA LEU A 100 -8.43 -3.10 6.85
C LEU A 100 -8.17 -1.96 7.83
N VAL A 101 -7.50 -0.93 7.32
CA VAL A 101 -7.38 0.37 7.99
C VAL A 101 -8.28 1.36 7.26
N ASP A 102 -9.07 2.13 8.00
CA ASP A 102 -9.80 3.27 7.43
C ASP A 102 -8.81 4.36 7.04
N ALA A 103 -8.44 4.41 5.76
CA ALA A 103 -7.42 5.34 5.30
C ALA A 103 -7.83 6.82 5.41
N ALA A 104 -9.11 7.13 5.15
CA ALA A 104 -9.59 8.50 5.20
C ALA A 104 -9.65 8.99 6.64
N LEU A 105 -10.20 8.19 7.55
CA LEU A 105 -10.26 8.52 8.97
C LEU A 105 -8.86 8.55 9.59
N ALA A 106 -8.00 7.58 9.29
CA ALA A 106 -6.63 7.55 9.81
C ALA A 106 -5.83 8.80 9.42
N ASN A 107 -5.91 9.23 8.16
CA ASN A 107 -5.25 10.47 7.74
C ASN A 107 -5.80 11.70 8.47
N SER A 108 -7.13 11.78 8.61
CA SER A 108 -7.77 12.87 9.35
C SER A 108 -7.35 12.89 10.82
N VAL A 109 -7.30 11.73 11.48
CA VAL A 109 -6.85 11.58 12.86
C VAL A 109 -5.39 11.99 13.01
N HIS A 110 -4.50 11.52 12.14
CA HIS A 110 -3.08 11.91 12.17
C HIS A 110 -2.89 13.42 12.04
N VAL A 111 -3.62 14.06 11.13
CA VAL A 111 -3.61 15.53 10.96
C VAL A 111 -4.07 16.25 12.23
N GLN A 112 -5.13 15.77 12.86
CA GLN A 112 -5.68 16.38 14.08
C GLN A 112 -4.75 16.19 15.29
N LEU A 113 -4.20 14.99 15.48
CA LEU A 113 -3.23 14.70 16.54
C LEU A 113 -1.95 15.52 16.36
N ALA A 114 -1.45 15.64 15.12
CA ALA A 114 -0.29 16.48 14.84
C ALA A 114 -0.54 17.95 15.21
N ARG A 115 -1.68 18.52 14.83
CA ARG A 115 -2.07 19.89 15.20
C ARG A 115 -2.21 20.06 16.71
N ALA A 116 -2.84 19.10 17.39
CA ALA A 116 -3.00 19.12 18.84
C ALA A 116 -1.63 19.10 19.57
N ASN A 117 -0.62 18.47 18.97
CA ASN A 117 0.75 18.45 19.44
C ASN A 117 1.62 19.61 18.90
N GLY A 118 1.00 20.66 18.33
CA GLY A 118 1.68 21.90 17.94
C GLY A 118 2.26 21.91 16.51
N ALA A 119 1.96 20.92 15.67
CA ALA A 119 2.40 20.92 14.28
C ALA A 119 1.60 21.91 13.41
N SER A 120 2.29 22.65 12.55
CA SER A 120 1.69 23.46 11.49
C SER A 120 1.51 22.63 10.22
N ILE A 121 0.30 22.62 9.66
CA ILE A 121 -0.02 21.89 8.43
C ILE A 121 -0.42 22.90 7.36
N LEU A 122 0.42 23.01 6.33
CA LEU A 122 0.23 23.94 5.21
C LEU A 122 -0.17 23.17 3.95
N GLU A 123 -1.46 23.15 3.65
CA GLU A 123 -1.99 22.59 2.40
C GLU A 123 -1.82 23.59 1.25
N ASN A 124 -1.93 23.11 0.00
CA ASN A 124 -1.73 23.92 -1.21
C ASN A 124 -0.41 24.72 -1.17
N CYS A 125 0.67 24.06 -0.72
CA CYS A 125 1.99 24.64 -0.50
C CYS A 125 3.06 23.71 -1.10
N PRO A 126 3.14 23.60 -2.44
CA PRO A 126 4.10 22.71 -3.08
C PRO A 126 5.54 23.14 -2.76
N VAL A 127 6.42 22.15 -2.58
CA VAL A 127 7.87 22.38 -2.49
C VAL A 127 8.42 22.59 -3.90
N GLU A 128 9.09 23.70 -4.11
CA GLU A 128 9.67 24.07 -5.41
C GLU A 128 11.16 23.78 -5.47
N LYS A 129 11.87 23.97 -4.35
CA LYS A 129 13.32 23.79 -4.25
C LYS A 129 13.74 23.51 -2.81
N ILE A 130 14.75 22.66 -2.67
CA ILE A 130 15.49 22.44 -1.43
C ILE A 130 16.92 23.01 -1.60
N GLU A 131 17.46 23.60 -0.54
CA GLU A 131 18.79 24.19 -0.54
C GLU A 131 19.51 23.94 0.80
N LYS A 132 20.83 23.73 0.75
CA LYS A 132 21.68 23.56 1.94
C LYS A 132 22.36 24.88 2.27
N LEU A 133 22.20 25.36 3.50
CA LEU A 133 22.94 26.50 4.00
C LEU A 133 24.35 26.10 4.47
N PRO A 134 25.32 27.05 4.50
CA PRO A 134 26.67 26.79 5.01
C PRO A 134 26.71 26.26 6.45
N ASN A 135 25.71 26.61 7.27
CA ASN A 135 25.56 26.12 8.65
C ASN A 135 24.92 24.72 8.74
N GLY A 136 24.71 24.04 7.61
CA GLY A 136 24.12 22.70 7.53
C GLY A 136 22.60 22.65 7.64
N ARG A 137 21.89 23.79 7.77
CA ARG A 137 20.41 23.80 7.77
C ARG A 137 19.86 23.63 6.35
N VAL A 138 18.62 23.15 6.26
CA VAL A 138 17.89 23.01 5.00
C VAL A 138 16.91 24.16 4.84
N LEU A 139 16.89 24.78 3.67
CA LEU A 139 15.83 25.68 3.23
C LEU A 139 14.88 24.95 2.28
N VAL A 140 13.58 25.15 2.49
CA VAL A 140 12.51 24.63 1.65
C VAL A 140 11.76 25.82 1.07
N HIS A 141 11.88 26.01 -0.23
CA HIS A 141 11.25 27.09 -0.98
C HIS A 141 9.85 26.66 -1.44
N THR A 142 8.87 27.54 -1.23
CA THR A 142 7.46 27.33 -1.59
C THR A 142 6.81 28.65 -2.00
N PRO A 143 5.64 28.65 -2.66
CA PRO A 143 4.86 29.86 -2.93
C PRO A 143 4.42 30.63 -1.67
N LYS A 144 4.42 29.98 -0.50
CA LYS A 144 4.01 30.59 0.78
C LYS A 144 5.19 31.09 1.61
N GLY A 145 6.40 31.03 1.06
CA GLY A 145 7.63 31.48 1.72
C GLY A 145 8.70 30.39 1.81
N VAL A 146 9.81 30.76 2.45
CA VAL A 146 10.97 29.88 2.65
C VAL A 146 11.00 29.41 4.09
N PHE A 147 10.99 28.10 4.28
CA PHE A 147 11.04 27.46 5.60
C PHE A 147 12.43 26.91 5.87
N GLN A 148 12.95 27.15 7.07
CA GLN A 148 14.25 26.64 7.49
C GLN A 148 14.08 25.53 8.53
N CYS A 149 14.69 24.37 8.30
CA CYS A 149 14.67 23.25 9.24
C CYS A 149 16.06 22.65 9.48
N ARG A 150 16.20 21.89 10.57
CA ARG A 150 17.41 21.10 10.87
C ARG A 150 17.42 19.76 10.13
N ARG A 151 16.24 19.16 9.97
CA ARG A 151 15.98 17.89 9.28
C ARG A 151 14.75 18.05 8.39
N LEU A 152 14.76 17.38 7.24
CA LEU A 152 13.66 17.33 6.29
C LEU A 152 13.29 15.86 6.06
N ILE A 153 12.01 15.52 6.15
CA ILE A 153 11.50 14.20 5.79
C ILE A 153 10.66 14.36 4.52
N VAL A 154 10.99 13.62 3.46
CA VAL A 154 10.32 13.67 2.17
C VAL A 154 9.47 12.41 1.98
N THR A 155 8.14 12.57 2.03
CA THR A 155 7.15 11.50 1.84
C THR A 155 6.18 11.83 0.69
N ALA A 156 6.70 12.37 -0.41
CA ALA A 156 5.91 13.04 -1.45
C ALA A 156 5.25 12.11 -2.50
N GLY A 157 5.22 10.79 -2.26
CA GLY A 157 4.57 9.83 -3.15
C GLY A 157 5.01 10.00 -4.61
N ALA A 158 4.06 10.15 -5.54
CA ALA A 158 4.34 10.30 -6.97
C ALA A 158 5.15 11.56 -7.34
N TRP A 159 5.21 12.55 -6.44
CA TRP A 159 5.98 13.79 -6.61
C TRP A 159 7.39 13.71 -6.01
N ILE A 160 7.85 12.53 -5.56
CA ILE A 160 9.13 12.40 -4.83
C ILE A 160 10.31 13.01 -5.58
N ASN A 161 10.41 12.80 -6.89
CA ASN A 161 11.51 13.33 -7.69
C ASN A 161 11.35 14.82 -8.04
N HIS A 162 10.14 15.39 -7.97
CA HIS A 162 9.97 16.84 -8.09
C HIS A 162 10.59 17.55 -6.88
N VAL A 163 10.46 16.95 -5.69
CA VAL A 163 11.04 17.48 -4.46
C VAL A 163 12.55 17.25 -4.42
N LEU A 164 13.00 16.01 -4.68
CA LEU A 164 14.41 15.62 -4.56
C LEU A 164 15.30 16.11 -5.70
N GLY A 165 14.74 16.48 -6.86
CA GLY A 165 15.53 16.88 -8.03
C GLY A 165 16.47 18.06 -7.76
N SER A 166 16.05 19.02 -6.92
CA SER A 166 16.87 20.18 -6.54
C SER A 166 18.13 19.84 -5.75
N ILE A 167 18.21 18.64 -5.16
CA ILE A 167 19.36 18.16 -4.37
C ILE A 167 20.18 17.08 -5.10
N GLY A 168 19.88 16.82 -6.37
CA GLY A 168 20.58 15.82 -7.18
C GLY A 168 20.28 14.37 -6.77
N VAL A 169 19.22 14.13 -5.99
CA VAL A 169 18.77 12.80 -5.61
C VAL A 169 17.61 12.38 -6.50
N HIS A 170 17.67 11.15 -7.01
CA HIS A 170 16.63 10.59 -7.86
C HIS A 170 16.31 9.15 -7.42
N ILE A 171 15.02 8.84 -7.27
CA ILE A 171 14.54 7.49 -7.01
C ILE A 171 13.79 7.02 -8.26
N PRO A 172 14.21 5.94 -8.93
CA PRO A 172 13.46 5.40 -10.05
C PRO A 172 12.10 4.92 -9.53
N VAL A 173 11.03 5.59 -9.96
CA VAL A 173 9.66 5.24 -9.58
C VAL A 173 8.80 5.04 -10.81
N TYR A 174 7.99 4.00 -10.78
CA TYR A 174 6.91 3.74 -11.71
C TYR A 174 5.62 4.21 -11.05
N VAL A 175 5.04 5.25 -11.63
CA VAL A 175 3.75 5.77 -11.19
C VAL A 175 2.67 5.17 -12.09
N THR A 176 1.66 4.53 -11.50
CA THR A 176 0.56 3.90 -12.26
C THR A 176 -0.79 4.46 -11.84
N GLN A 177 -1.71 4.62 -12.81
CA GLN A 177 -3.10 5.02 -12.52
C GLN A 177 -3.94 3.81 -12.14
N GLU A 178 -4.02 3.54 -10.84
CA GLU A 178 -4.86 2.48 -10.29
C GLU A 178 -6.32 2.90 -10.18
N GLN A 179 -7.20 1.91 -10.06
CA GLN A 179 -8.62 2.15 -9.84
C GLN A 179 -9.25 1.11 -8.91
N VAL A 180 -10.32 1.53 -8.25
CA VAL A 180 -11.19 0.67 -7.44
C VAL A 180 -12.64 0.98 -7.77
N THR A 181 -13.44 -0.06 -7.92
CA THR A 181 -14.87 0.06 -8.25
C THR A 181 -15.72 -0.40 -7.07
N TYR A 182 -16.75 0.38 -6.78
CA TYR A 182 -17.73 0.10 -5.73
C TYR A 182 -19.04 -0.33 -6.37
N PHE A 183 -19.56 -1.48 -5.93
CA PHE A 183 -20.81 -2.03 -6.42
C PHE A 183 -21.89 -1.96 -5.35
N ALA A 184 -23.09 -1.54 -5.73
CA ALA A 184 -24.28 -1.72 -4.91
C ALA A 184 -24.66 -3.21 -4.91
N THR A 185 -25.28 -3.68 -3.82
CA THR A 185 -25.81 -5.05 -3.75
C THR A 185 -27.08 -5.08 -2.91
N PRO A 186 -28.11 -5.87 -3.28
CA PRO A 186 -29.27 -6.09 -2.42
C PRO A 186 -28.93 -6.91 -1.16
N ASN A 187 -27.74 -7.50 -1.08
CA ASN A 187 -27.29 -8.37 0.01
C ASN A 187 -26.46 -7.62 1.08
N VAL A 188 -26.72 -6.32 1.31
CA VAL A 188 -25.91 -5.42 2.17
C VAL A 188 -25.44 -6.08 3.47
N LYS A 189 -26.35 -6.75 4.20
CA LYS A 189 -26.06 -7.39 5.50
C LYS A 189 -24.95 -8.44 5.44
N ASP A 190 -24.74 -9.06 4.28
CA ASP A 190 -23.77 -10.14 4.08
C ASP A 190 -22.38 -9.58 3.74
N PHE A 191 -22.25 -8.32 3.31
CA PHE A 191 -20.98 -7.70 2.91
C PHE A 191 -20.41 -6.72 3.95
N THR A 192 -20.88 -6.82 5.20
CA THR A 192 -20.37 -6.02 6.32
C THR A 192 -19.03 -6.54 6.82
N LYS A 193 -18.26 -5.68 7.51
CA LYS A 193 -16.95 -6.02 8.11
C LYS A 193 -16.99 -7.24 9.04
N ALA A 194 -18.14 -7.55 9.64
CA ALA A 194 -18.31 -8.68 10.56
C ALA A 194 -18.54 -10.02 9.85
N LYS A 195 -18.98 -10.02 8.59
CA LYS A 195 -19.39 -11.23 7.86
C LYS A 195 -18.58 -11.51 6.60
N TYR A 196 -17.83 -10.54 6.11
CA TYR A 196 -17.12 -10.63 4.85
C TYR A 196 -15.66 -10.17 5.00
N PRO A 197 -14.69 -11.04 4.69
CA PRO A 197 -13.28 -10.73 4.88
C PRO A 197 -12.77 -9.82 3.76
N ILE A 198 -11.61 -9.20 3.98
CA ILE A 198 -10.79 -8.76 2.85
C ILE A 198 -10.29 -9.98 2.10
N TRP A 199 -10.03 -9.85 0.80
CA TRP A 199 -9.53 -10.97 0.03
C TRP A 199 -8.63 -10.52 -1.11
N ILE A 200 -7.75 -11.43 -1.54
CA ILE A 200 -6.97 -11.30 -2.75
C ILE A 200 -7.08 -12.61 -3.53
N TYR A 201 -7.41 -12.50 -4.81
CA TYR A 201 -7.38 -13.58 -5.77
C TYR A 201 -6.16 -13.44 -6.66
N HIS A 202 -5.30 -14.46 -6.66
CA HIS A 202 -4.12 -14.53 -7.51
C HIS A 202 -4.43 -15.27 -8.81
N SER A 203 -4.02 -14.70 -9.94
CA SER A 203 -4.13 -15.34 -11.25
C SER A 203 -2.93 -14.99 -12.13
N PRO A 204 -2.69 -15.72 -13.24
CA PRO A 204 -1.60 -15.41 -14.14
C PRO A 204 -1.66 -14.01 -14.75
N LYS A 205 -2.85 -13.40 -14.83
CA LYS A 205 -3.06 -12.11 -15.49
C LYS A 205 -3.22 -10.94 -14.50
N TYR A 206 -3.97 -11.15 -13.43
CA TYR A 206 -4.34 -10.10 -12.48
C TYR A 206 -4.36 -10.62 -11.06
N ASP A 207 -3.89 -9.78 -10.13
CA ASP A 207 -4.22 -9.91 -8.72
C ASP A 207 -5.43 -9.03 -8.42
N PHE A 208 -6.58 -9.66 -8.18
CA PHE A 208 -7.77 -8.93 -7.75
C PHE A 208 -7.78 -8.85 -6.23
N TYR A 209 -8.29 -7.76 -5.68
CA TYR A 209 -8.51 -7.66 -4.25
C TYR A 209 -9.86 -7.00 -3.96
N GLY A 210 -10.47 -7.37 -2.85
CA GLY A 210 -11.73 -6.79 -2.42
C GLY A 210 -11.84 -6.63 -0.92
N MET A 211 -12.81 -5.80 -0.53
CA MET A 211 -13.02 -5.40 0.85
C MET A 211 -14.51 -5.32 1.18
N PRO A 212 -14.90 -5.55 2.44
CA PRO A 212 -16.25 -5.31 2.91
C PRO A 212 -16.65 -3.84 2.80
N MET A 213 -17.96 -3.61 2.91
CA MET A 213 -18.55 -2.27 2.96
C MET A 213 -17.92 -1.44 4.08
N HIS A 214 -17.32 -0.32 3.69
CA HIS A 214 -16.65 0.59 4.60
C HIS A 214 -16.64 2.00 4.02
N GLY A 215 -17.09 2.99 4.81
CA GLY A 215 -17.24 4.39 4.38
C GLY A 215 -18.39 4.65 3.39
N ASN A 216 -19.03 3.61 2.85
CA ASN A 216 -20.22 3.68 2.01
C ASN A 216 -20.98 2.33 2.04
N SER A 217 -22.07 2.22 1.27
CA SER A 217 -22.93 1.03 1.16
C SER A 217 -22.53 0.04 0.06
N GLY A 218 -21.33 0.14 -0.51
CA GLY A 218 -20.88 -0.69 -1.62
C GLY A 218 -19.68 -1.57 -1.26
N SER A 219 -19.65 -2.79 -1.80
CA SER A 219 -18.44 -3.63 -1.71
C SER A 219 -17.41 -3.17 -2.74
N LYS A 220 -16.14 -3.18 -2.36
CA LYS A 220 -15.03 -2.68 -3.16
C LYS A 220 -14.29 -3.84 -3.83
N ILE A 221 -13.90 -3.65 -5.09
CA ILE A 221 -12.92 -4.48 -5.79
C ILE A 221 -11.91 -3.59 -6.53
N GLY A 222 -10.67 -4.06 -6.65
CA GLY A 222 -9.64 -3.47 -7.50
C GLY A 222 -8.72 -4.53 -8.09
N ILE A 223 -7.88 -4.10 -9.03
CA ILE A 223 -6.77 -4.88 -9.56
C ILE A 223 -5.49 -4.24 -9.03
N ASP A 224 -4.60 -5.04 -8.47
CA ASP A 224 -3.31 -4.56 -7.97
C ASP A 224 -2.33 -4.29 -9.12
N ALA A 225 -1.71 -3.10 -9.11
CA ALA A 225 -0.74 -2.66 -10.12
C ALA A 225 -1.21 -2.85 -11.58
N GLY A 226 -2.52 -2.76 -11.83
CA GLY A 226 -3.11 -3.07 -13.13
C GLY A 226 -3.22 -1.85 -14.05
N GLY A 227 -2.88 -0.67 -13.57
CA GLY A 227 -3.00 0.59 -14.31
C GLY A 227 -1.90 0.86 -15.33
N PRO A 228 -2.15 1.76 -16.29
CA PRO A 228 -1.09 2.25 -17.15
C PRO A 228 -0.07 3.05 -16.34
N VAL A 229 1.19 3.03 -16.79
CA VAL A 229 2.23 3.92 -16.27
C VAL A 229 1.94 5.35 -16.73
N VAL A 230 1.90 6.28 -15.78
CA VAL A 230 1.59 7.70 -15.96
C VAL A 230 2.59 8.55 -15.16
N SER A 231 2.52 9.86 -15.29
CA SER A 231 3.08 10.81 -14.33
C SER A 231 1.96 11.52 -13.58
N VAL A 232 2.34 12.37 -12.63
CA VAL A 232 1.40 13.27 -11.95
C VAL A 232 0.69 14.23 -12.92
N ASP A 233 1.32 14.51 -14.07
CA ASP A 233 0.82 15.42 -15.10
C ASP A 233 0.07 14.71 -16.22
N THR A 234 0.39 13.44 -16.51
CA THR A 234 -0.24 12.69 -17.62
C THR A 234 -1.42 11.81 -17.20
N ARG A 235 -1.68 11.66 -15.90
CA ARG A 235 -2.88 10.96 -15.41
C ARG A 235 -4.16 11.70 -15.85
N ASN A 236 -5.20 10.95 -16.23
CA ASN A 236 -6.44 11.53 -16.76
C ASN A 236 -7.65 11.41 -15.80
N TYR A 237 -7.48 10.73 -14.66
CA TYR A 237 -8.54 10.49 -13.66
C TYR A 237 -9.72 9.62 -14.13
N GLU A 238 -9.72 9.19 -15.39
CA GLU A 238 -10.80 8.40 -15.98
C GLU A 238 -10.69 6.92 -15.60
N ALA A 239 -11.85 6.31 -15.38
CA ALA A 239 -11.95 4.88 -15.13
C ALA A 239 -11.73 4.08 -16.41
N ASP A 240 -10.88 3.06 -16.34
CA ASP A 240 -10.67 2.11 -17.44
C ASP A 240 -11.80 1.07 -17.45
N LYS A 241 -12.61 1.13 -18.50
CA LYS A 241 -13.75 0.22 -18.71
C LYS A 241 -13.33 -1.24 -18.90
N THR A 242 -12.16 -1.51 -19.45
CA THR A 242 -11.64 -2.88 -19.59
C THR A 242 -11.37 -3.50 -18.23
N ARG A 243 -10.78 -2.73 -17.30
CA ARG A 243 -10.54 -3.17 -15.92
C ARG A 243 -11.81 -3.30 -15.10
N GLU A 244 -12.79 -2.40 -15.29
CA GLU A 244 -14.12 -2.56 -14.70
C GLU A 244 -14.76 -3.88 -15.14
N GLN A 245 -14.74 -4.18 -16.45
CA GLN A 245 -15.28 -5.43 -16.98
C GLN A 245 -14.54 -6.67 -16.49
N ALA A 246 -13.21 -6.60 -16.29
CA ALA A 246 -12.45 -7.68 -15.68
C ALA A 246 -12.88 -7.93 -14.22
N CYS A 247 -13.11 -6.87 -13.44
CA CYS A 247 -13.62 -6.97 -12.08
C CYS A 247 -15.02 -7.59 -12.04
N ILE A 248 -15.92 -7.17 -12.94
CA ILE A 248 -17.28 -7.73 -13.06
C ILE A 248 -17.19 -9.23 -13.34
N LYS A 249 -16.46 -9.65 -14.38
CA LYS A 249 -16.29 -11.06 -14.75
C LYS A 249 -15.69 -11.90 -13.62
N HIS A 250 -14.77 -11.33 -12.84
CA HIS A 250 -14.22 -12.02 -11.68
C HIS A 250 -15.31 -12.24 -10.62
N LEU A 251 -16.01 -11.17 -10.20
CA LEU A 251 -17.06 -11.25 -9.20
C LEU A 251 -18.23 -12.15 -9.63
N GLU A 252 -18.62 -12.15 -10.91
CA GLU A 252 -19.68 -13.04 -11.43
C GLU A 252 -19.39 -14.51 -11.16
N ARG A 253 -18.10 -14.88 -11.19
CA ARG A 253 -17.65 -16.26 -10.99
C ARG A 253 -17.42 -16.59 -9.52
N THR A 254 -16.84 -15.66 -8.76
CA THR A 254 -16.30 -15.98 -7.43
C THR A 254 -17.15 -15.44 -6.29
N ILE A 255 -17.85 -14.31 -6.47
CA ILE A 255 -18.62 -13.63 -5.41
C ILE A 255 -19.85 -12.93 -6.02
N PRO A 256 -20.74 -13.63 -6.75
CA PRO A 256 -21.78 -13.00 -7.57
C PRO A 256 -22.79 -12.20 -6.76
N ARG A 257 -23.00 -12.56 -5.50
CA ARG A 257 -23.93 -11.85 -4.60
C ARG A 257 -23.47 -10.43 -4.23
N SER A 258 -22.20 -10.10 -4.49
CA SER A 258 -21.65 -8.75 -4.32
C SER A 258 -21.96 -7.81 -5.48
N LEU A 259 -22.37 -8.36 -6.63
CA LEU A 259 -22.60 -7.59 -7.84
C LEU A 259 -23.98 -6.93 -7.85
N GLY A 260 -24.00 -5.74 -8.43
CA GLY A 260 -25.16 -4.93 -8.76
C GLY A 260 -24.71 -3.70 -9.55
N PRO A 261 -25.47 -2.61 -9.59
CA PRO A 261 -25.05 -1.39 -10.28
C PRO A 261 -23.71 -0.87 -9.76
N ILE A 262 -22.85 -0.39 -10.67
CA ILE A 262 -21.66 0.37 -10.29
C ILE A 262 -22.13 1.66 -9.60
N MET A 263 -21.71 1.86 -8.36
CA MET A 263 -21.94 3.12 -7.65
C MET A 263 -20.99 4.18 -8.19
N TYR A 264 -19.69 3.88 -8.20
CA TYR A 264 -18.65 4.71 -8.77
C TYR A 264 -17.33 3.95 -8.87
N THR A 265 -16.44 4.45 -9.74
CA THR A 265 -15.04 4.04 -9.81
C THR A 265 -14.16 5.22 -9.42
N LYS A 266 -13.19 4.99 -8.53
CA LYS A 266 -12.21 6.01 -8.11
C LYS A 266 -10.83 5.63 -8.62
N THR A 267 -10.13 6.59 -9.21
CA THR A 267 -8.74 6.43 -9.62
C THR A 267 -7.77 6.96 -8.56
N CYS A 268 -6.59 6.37 -8.47
CA CYS A 268 -5.51 6.80 -7.60
C CYS A 268 -4.14 6.55 -8.28
N LEU A 269 -3.06 6.97 -7.62
CA LEU A 269 -1.70 6.69 -8.06
C LEU A 269 -1.05 5.70 -7.11
N TYR A 270 -0.40 4.69 -7.68
CA TYR A 270 0.67 3.98 -6.99
C TYR A 270 2.00 4.62 -7.36
N THR A 271 2.97 4.52 -6.45
CA THR A 271 4.36 4.94 -6.68
C THR A 271 5.23 3.77 -6.26
N MET A 272 5.74 3.05 -7.25
CA MET A 272 6.45 1.78 -7.05
C MET A 272 7.92 1.94 -7.42
N THR A 273 8.83 1.49 -6.57
CA THR A 273 10.23 1.31 -6.97
C THR A 273 10.34 0.13 -7.96
N PRO A 274 11.48 -0.05 -8.64
CA PRO A 274 11.63 -1.11 -9.64
C PRO A 274 11.51 -2.50 -9.03
N ASP A 275 11.79 -2.67 -7.74
CA ASP A 275 11.59 -3.93 -7.00
C ASP A 275 10.32 -3.95 -6.15
N ARG A 276 9.50 -2.90 -6.20
CA ARG A 276 8.30 -2.69 -5.38
C ARG A 276 8.55 -2.78 -3.85
N HIS A 277 9.78 -2.52 -3.42
CA HIS A 277 10.11 -2.39 -2.01
C HIS A 277 10.14 -0.94 -1.53
N PHE A 278 9.92 -0.72 -0.23
CA PHE A 278 9.97 0.63 0.31
C PHE A 278 11.36 1.24 0.09
N VAL A 279 11.40 2.56 0.00
CA VAL A 279 12.62 3.32 0.32
C VAL A 279 12.38 3.94 1.68
N VAL A 280 13.24 3.69 2.65
CA VAL A 280 13.23 4.31 3.99
C VAL A 280 14.69 4.51 4.36
N ASP A 281 15.21 5.70 4.08
CA ASP A 281 16.64 5.99 4.24
C ASP A 281 16.90 7.50 4.34
N ASP A 282 18.14 7.89 4.59
CA ASP A 282 18.61 9.26 4.40
C ASP A 282 19.39 9.45 3.09
N CYS A 283 19.65 10.70 2.73
CA CYS A 283 20.41 11.08 1.54
C CYS A 283 21.88 11.40 1.88
N SER A 284 22.44 10.82 2.95
CA SER A 284 23.80 11.12 3.42
C SER A 284 24.87 10.83 2.35
N LYS A 285 24.72 9.75 1.57
CA LYS A 285 25.66 9.43 0.47
C LYS A 285 25.63 10.44 -0.66
N ASN A 286 24.58 11.24 -0.76
CA ASN A 286 24.46 12.36 -1.70
C ASN A 286 24.89 13.71 -1.07
N GLY A 287 25.44 13.70 0.17
CA GLY A 287 25.83 14.91 0.90
C GLY A 287 24.69 15.56 1.70
N TRP A 288 23.56 14.86 1.89
CA TRP A 288 22.35 15.35 2.55
C TRP A 288 21.93 14.47 3.73
N ASP A 289 22.80 14.40 4.74
CA ASP A 289 22.62 13.64 5.99
C ASP A 289 21.42 14.08 6.86
N ASN A 290 20.81 15.21 6.51
CA ASN A 290 19.64 15.78 7.16
C ASN A 290 18.35 15.68 6.33
N VAL A 291 18.40 15.01 5.17
CA VAL A 291 17.23 14.72 4.33
C VAL A 291 16.94 13.24 4.41
N ILE A 292 15.78 12.89 4.98
CA ILE A 292 15.25 11.53 5.07
C ILE A 292 14.18 11.37 4.00
N VAL A 293 14.11 10.21 3.37
CA VAL A 293 13.13 9.91 2.33
C VAL A 293 12.32 8.65 2.66
N CYS A 294 11.03 8.70 2.34
CA CYS A 294 10.17 7.53 2.35
C CYS A 294 9.36 7.40 1.05
N CYS A 295 9.51 6.25 0.37
CA CYS A 295 8.65 5.82 -0.73
C CYS A 295 7.93 4.52 -0.35
N GLY A 296 6.60 4.55 -0.36
CA GLY A 296 5.76 3.46 0.13
C GLY A 296 5.48 2.32 -0.86
N ALA A 297 6.08 2.35 -2.05
CA ALA A 297 6.01 1.30 -3.08
C ALA A 297 4.58 0.82 -3.46
N GLY A 298 3.56 1.64 -3.28
CA GLY A 298 2.16 1.31 -3.58
C GLY A 298 1.42 0.44 -2.54
N HIS A 299 2.07 0.01 -1.46
CA HIS A 299 1.43 -0.88 -0.47
C HIS A 299 1.72 -0.53 1.01
N ALA A 300 2.44 0.56 1.27
CA ALA A 300 2.85 0.97 2.61
C ALA A 300 1.74 1.47 3.55
N PHE A 301 0.51 1.71 3.08
CA PHE A 301 -0.50 2.37 3.92
C PHE A 301 -0.78 1.62 5.23
N LYS A 302 -0.78 0.28 5.19
CA LYS A 302 -0.93 -0.53 6.41
C LYS A 302 0.21 -0.32 7.41
N PHE A 303 1.39 0.09 6.96
CA PHE A 303 2.57 0.42 7.77
C PHE A 303 2.64 1.90 8.14
N ALA A 304 1.71 2.76 7.71
CA ALA A 304 1.85 4.22 7.78
C ALA A 304 2.17 4.73 9.20
N SER A 305 1.48 4.24 10.22
CA SER A 305 1.74 4.64 11.62
C SER A 305 3.11 4.18 12.12
N LEU A 306 3.59 3.00 11.71
CA LEU A 306 4.95 2.55 12.06
C LEU A 306 6.02 3.30 11.28
N LEU A 307 5.81 3.56 9.99
CA LEU A 307 6.73 4.34 9.16
C LEU A 307 6.85 5.77 9.70
N GLY A 308 5.75 6.40 10.09
CA GLY A 308 5.78 7.71 10.75
C GLY A 308 6.65 7.69 12.02
N LYS A 309 6.53 6.64 12.84
CA LYS A 309 7.39 6.44 14.01
C LYS A 309 8.87 6.25 13.63
N ILE A 310 9.17 5.34 12.69
CA ILE A 310 10.54 5.10 12.19
C ILE A 310 11.17 6.41 11.71
N LEU A 311 10.47 7.16 10.86
CA LEU A 311 10.98 8.41 10.29
C LEU A 311 11.19 9.48 11.37
N SER A 312 10.33 9.52 12.40
CA SER A 312 10.52 10.42 13.54
C SER A 312 11.74 10.05 14.39
N GLU A 313 11.97 8.76 14.66
CA GLU A 313 13.16 8.27 15.39
C GLU A 313 14.43 8.58 14.58
N MET A 314 14.42 8.37 13.25
CA MET A 314 15.54 8.75 12.38
C MET A 314 15.81 10.26 12.42
N ALA A 315 14.78 11.11 12.42
CA ALA A 315 14.96 12.56 12.44
C ALA A 315 15.46 13.10 13.80
N ILE A 316 15.01 12.50 14.91
CA ILE A 316 15.33 12.95 16.27
C ILE A 316 16.61 12.30 16.79
N ASP A 317 16.72 10.98 16.67
CA ASP A 317 17.76 10.16 17.28
C ASP A 317 18.86 9.75 16.27
N GLY A 318 18.64 9.99 14.98
CA GLY A 318 19.56 9.60 13.90
C GLY A 318 19.51 8.11 13.55
N LYS A 319 18.67 7.32 14.23
CA LYS A 319 18.51 5.88 14.01
C LYS A 319 17.16 5.40 14.49
N THR A 320 16.78 4.20 14.06
CA THR A 320 15.61 3.50 14.58
C THR A 320 16.01 2.12 15.08
N LYS A 321 15.22 1.54 15.99
CA LYS A 321 15.38 0.15 16.43
C LYS A 321 14.80 -0.87 15.45
N TYR A 322 13.97 -0.42 14.50
CA TYR A 322 13.31 -1.29 13.53
C TYR A 322 14.29 -1.65 12.40
N ASP A 323 14.31 -2.92 11.98
CA ASP A 323 15.17 -3.36 10.88
C ASP A 323 14.63 -2.86 9.53
N ILE A 324 15.18 -1.73 9.08
CA ILE A 324 14.91 -1.14 7.76
C ILE A 324 16.07 -1.34 6.79
N SER A 325 17.05 -2.19 7.12
CA SER A 325 18.30 -2.35 6.36
C SER A 325 18.09 -2.76 4.90
N LYS A 326 16.95 -3.39 4.59
CA LYS A 326 16.57 -3.82 3.24
C LYS A 326 15.79 -2.78 2.43
N PHE A 327 15.49 -1.62 3.01
CA PHE A 327 14.79 -0.50 2.36
C PHE A 327 15.70 0.68 2.04
N ASN A 328 17.01 0.48 2.11
CA ASN A 328 18.00 1.53 1.81
C ASN A 328 17.89 2.01 0.35
N ILE A 329 18.29 3.27 0.13
CA ILE A 329 18.23 3.94 -1.18
C ILE A 329 19.32 3.46 -2.15
N ASP A 330 20.37 2.80 -1.66
CA ASP A 330 21.51 2.39 -2.51
C ASP A 330 21.44 0.95 -3.02
N ARG A 331 20.38 0.22 -2.66
CA ARG A 331 20.20 -1.16 -3.08
C ARG A 331 20.14 -1.26 -4.60
N GLU A 332 20.53 -2.42 -5.13
CA GLU A 332 20.71 -2.65 -6.56
C GLU A 332 19.50 -2.23 -7.41
N ALA A 333 18.28 -2.51 -6.96
CA ALA A 333 17.07 -2.13 -7.67
C ALA A 333 16.84 -0.62 -7.84
N ILE A 334 17.55 0.22 -7.07
CA ILE A 334 17.46 1.67 -7.12
C ILE A 334 18.64 2.26 -7.91
N THR A 335 19.82 1.66 -7.80
CA THR A 335 21.07 2.21 -8.35
C THR A 335 21.50 1.61 -9.69
N ASN A 336 21.07 0.38 -10.01
CA ASN A 336 21.40 -0.28 -11.27
C ASN A 336 20.40 0.15 -12.37
N PRO A 337 20.83 0.92 -13.39
CA PRO A 337 19.95 1.35 -14.49
C PRO A 337 19.45 0.18 -15.36
N ASP A 338 20.12 -0.97 -15.32
CA ASP A 338 19.77 -2.17 -16.07
C ASP A 338 18.86 -3.12 -15.26
N TRP A 339 18.43 -2.73 -14.06
CA TRP A 339 17.53 -3.54 -13.24
C TRP A 339 16.20 -3.78 -13.96
N THR A 340 15.79 -5.04 -14.07
CA THR A 340 14.48 -5.40 -14.66
C THR A 340 13.37 -5.18 -13.62
N PRO A 341 12.40 -4.27 -13.86
CA PRO A 341 11.39 -3.98 -12.86
C PRO A 341 10.46 -5.18 -12.58
N THR A 342 10.05 -5.32 -11.33
CA THR A 342 9.06 -6.29 -10.82
C THR A 342 7.98 -5.50 -10.09
N LEU A 343 6.94 -5.10 -10.83
CA LEU A 343 5.90 -4.18 -10.32
C LEU A 343 4.67 -4.89 -9.74
N TYR A 344 4.61 -6.22 -9.82
CA TYR A 344 3.52 -7.04 -9.28
C TYR A 344 3.97 -7.75 -8.00
N MET A 345 3.03 -8.05 -7.09
CA MET A 345 3.35 -8.82 -5.90
C MET A 345 3.43 -10.30 -6.28
N GLY A 346 4.60 -10.91 -6.17
CA GLY A 346 4.84 -12.30 -6.59
C GLY A 346 5.47 -12.43 -7.99
N THR A 347 5.66 -13.67 -8.45
CA THR A 347 6.49 -14.00 -9.63
C THR A 347 5.78 -13.88 -10.99
N GLY A 348 4.50 -13.46 -11.03
CA GLY A 348 3.62 -13.69 -12.18
C GLY A 348 3.46 -12.56 -13.21
N GLY A 349 3.81 -11.31 -12.89
CA GLY A 349 3.46 -10.18 -13.76
C GLY A 349 4.64 -9.61 -14.54
N LYS A 350 4.58 -9.66 -15.89
CA LYS A 350 5.45 -8.83 -16.75
C LYS A 350 5.04 -7.36 -16.60
N VAL A 351 6.02 -6.47 -16.42
CA VAL A 351 5.85 -5.01 -16.43
C VAL A 351 5.01 -4.60 -17.64
N PRO A 352 3.97 -3.75 -17.50
CA PRO A 352 3.33 -3.13 -18.66
C PRO A 352 4.40 -2.37 -19.43
N THR A 353 4.71 -2.79 -20.66
CA THR A 353 5.68 -2.11 -21.51
C THR A 353 5.28 -0.65 -21.66
N LYS A 354 6.25 0.28 -21.52
CA LYS A 354 6.07 1.70 -21.87
C LYS A 354 5.33 1.77 -23.22
N GLN A 355 4.15 2.39 -23.26
CA GLN A 355 3.68 2.90 -24.53
C GLN A 355 4.71 3.92 -25.00
N SER A 356 5.28 3.70 -26.19
CA SER A 356 6.26 4.59 -26.78
C SER A 356 5.64 5.97 -26.91
N SER A 357 6.05 6.92 -26.07
CA SER A 357 5.77 8.33 -26.26
C SER A 357 6.64 8.83 -27.41
N THR A 358 6.22 8.55 -28.65
CA THR A 358 6.58 9.40 -29.78
C THR A 358 5.78 10.69 -29.63
N SER A 359 6.29 11.62 -28.84
CA SER A 359 5.95 13.03 -28.99
C SER A 359 7.23 13.77 -29.37
N LYS A 360 7.39 13.95 -30.68
CA LYS A 360 8.12 15.09 -31.21
C LYS A 360 7.43 16.34 -30.68
N LEU A 361 8.15 17.16 -29.92
CA LEU A 361 8.52 18.54 -30.24
C LEU A 361 9.37 19.11 -29.11
#